data_AF-A0A6P7F9G4-F1
#
_entry.id   AF-A0A6P7F9G4-F1
#
_cell.length_a   1.000
_cell.length_b   1.000
_cell.length_c   1.000
_cell.angle_alpha   90.00
_cell.angle_beta   90.00
_cell.angle_gamma   90.00
#
_symmetry.space_group_name_H-M   'P 1'
#
loop_
_entity.id
_entity.type
_entity.pdbx_description
1 polymer ?
#
loop_
_entity_poly.entity_id
_entity_poly.type
_entity_poly.pdbx_seq_one_letter_code
_entity_poly.pdbx_strand_id
1 'polypeptide(L)'
;MVSQAKIKSWVIQFLRDQKYGDYQIEFNGKPGKDAGYMSDINFLTVKCAHSNEEKILHIILKHDYFQQRETIKNAFIIETLMYHTVLPTFRSFELRKNVDDVFDSAPKYFYSLQDQNTQVILIENVTNKGYKMHDRRRALDMDHCKLILREYGKLHALSLAFRDQHPEEFRDLCRRFPNIHAIFAAQKDMQEYVESRIEEMVNVLKINGDVELSVRLQAELEDGFKIEDDEIRAVDEQYVICHGDNWNNNYMFKYSANLFRITAAKSPIQ
;
A
#
# COMPACT_ATOMS: atom_id res chain seq x y z
N MET A 1 11.71 -12.69 16.31
CA MET A 1 12.27 -12.24 15.01
C MET A 1 12.54 -13.45 14.14
N VAL A 2 12.19 -13.37 12.86
CA VAL A 2 12.46 -14.43 11.87
C VAL A 2 13.96 -14.53 11.60
N SER A 3 14.47 -15.75 11.43
CA SER A 3 15.88 -15.97 11.09
C SER A 3 16.16 -15.54 9.65
N GLN A 4 17.37 -15.03 9.39
CA GLN A 4 17.81 -14.74 8.02
C GLN A 4 17.76 -16.00 7.14
N ALA A 5 17.99 -17.20 7.70
CA ALA A 5 17.87 -18.46 6.97
C ALA A 5 16.44 -18.67 6.44
N LYS A 6 15.40 -18.40 7.23
CA LYS A 6 14.01 -18.49 6.78
C LYS A 6 13.70 -17.42 5.72
N ILE A 7 14.15 -16.18 5.91
CA ILE A 7 13.98 -15.13 4.89
C ILE A 7 14.67 -15.51 3.57
N LYS A 8 15.91 -16.02 3.63
CA LYS A 8 16.63 -16.55 2.45
C LYS A 8 15.83 -17.65 1.76
N SER A 9 15.15 -18.53 2.50
CA SER A 9 14.37 -19.61 1.87
C SER A 9 13.24 -19.09 0.97
N TRP A 10 12.56 -18.01 1.35
CA TRP A 10 11.53 -17.37 0.51
C TRP A 10 12.12 -16.73 -0.74
N VAL A 11 13.28 -16.07 -0.61
CA VAL A 11 13.96 -15.47 -1.76
C VAL A 11 14.48 -16.55 -2.71
N ILE A 12 15.03 -17.65 -2.20
CA ILE A 12 15.47 -18.80 -3.01
C ILE A 12 14.28 -19.42 -3.75
N GLN A 13 13.13 -19.55 -3.09
CA GLN A 13 11.91 -20.03 -3.73
C GLN A 13 11.49 -19.10 -4.87
N PHE A 14 11.43 -17.79 -4.65
CA PHE A 14 11.21 -16.79 -5.70
C PHE A 14 12.16 -16.97 -6.89
N LEU A 15 13.47 -17.05 -6.63
CA LEU A 15 14.48 -17.15 -7.68
C LEU A 15 14.31 -18.43 -8.49
N ARG A 16 14.07 -19.56 -7.83
CA ARG A 16 13.82 -20.86 -8.47
C ARG A 16 12.55 -20.82 -9.33
N ASP A 17 11.45 -20.36 -8.77
CA ASP A 17 10.14 -20.37 -9.43
C ASP A 17 10.13 -19.43 -10.65
N GLN A 18 10.92 -18.34 -10.61
CA GLN A 18 11.14 -17.40 -11.71
C GLN A 18 12.36 -17.73 -12.58
N LYS A 19 12.97 -18.91 -12.41
CA LYS A 19 14.10 -19.41 -13.23
C LYS A 19 15.31 -18.46 -13.28
N TYR A 20 15.63 -17.81 -12.16
CA TYR A 20 16.92 -17.15 -11.97
C TYR A 20 18.00 -18.21 -11.68
N GLY A 21 19.14 -18.09 -12.34
CA GLY A 21 20.36 -18.86 -12.08
C GLY A 21 21.32 -18.10 -11.17
N ASP A 22 22.47 -18.72 -10.86
CA ASP A 22 23.62 -18.19 -10.12
C ASP A 22 23.34 -16.93 -9.31
N TYR A 23 23.08 -17.09 -8.00
CA TYR A 23 22.63 -15.98 -7.19
C TYR A 23 23.43 -15.78 -5.89
N GLN A 24 23.58 -14.52 -5.53
CA GLN A 24 24.09 -14.07 -4.24
C GLN A 24 23.05 -13.17 -3.58
N ILE A 25 22.67 -13.51 -2.35
CA ILE A 25 21.67 -12.78 -1.56
C ILE A 25 22.37 -12.05 -0.42
N GLU A 26 22.28 -10.72 -0.43
CA GLU A 26 22.83 -9.82 0.58
C GLU A 26 21.70 -9.16 1.38
N PHE A 27 21.87 -9.07 2.70
CA PHE A 27 20.92 -8.42 3.61
C PHE A 27 21.39 -7.01 3.90
N ASN A 28 20.60 -6.01 3.50
CA ASN A 28 20.91 -4.59 3.67
C ASN A 28 20.22 -3.99 4.91
N GLY A 29 19.70 -4.84 5.81
CA GLY A 29 19.06 -4.44 7.05
C GLY A 29 17.53 -4.42 6.99
N LYS A 30 16.94 -3.61 7.86
CA LYS A 30 15.50 -3.46 8.09
C LYS A 30 15.17 -1.96 8.23
N PRO A 31 13.89 -1.55 8.09
CA PRO A 31 13.49 -0.21 8.48
C PRO A 31 13.85 0.09 9.93
N GLY A 32 14.05 1.38 10.26
CA GLY A 32 14.21 1.81 11.64
C GLY A 32 12.99 1.46 12.51
N LYS A 33 13.18 1.35 13.82
CA LYS A 33 12.10 0.97 14.78
C LYS A 33 10.86 1.89 14.71
N ASP A 34 11.04 3.13 14.29
CA ASP A 34 9.98 4.14 14.17
C ASP A 34 9.30 4.17 12.80
N ALA A 35 9.54 3.18 11.93
CA ALA A 35 9.00 3.21 10.57
C ALA A 35 7.47 3.06 10.50
N GLY A 36 6.85 2.47 11.54
CA GLY A 36 5.39 2.38 11.68
C GLY A 36 4.73 1.37 10.74
N TYR A 37 5.44 0.31 10.34
CA TYR A 37 4.87 -0.74 9.50
C TYR A 37 4.21 -1.83 10.34
N MET A 38 3.05 -2.31 9.88
CA MET A 38 2.36 -3.45 10.48
C MET A 38 3.04 -4.79 10.13
N SER A 39 3.78 -4.86 9.02
CA SER A 39 4.55 -6.04 8.59
C SER A 39 6.00 -5.98 9.03
N ASP A 40 6.65 -7.14 9.19
CA ASP A 40 8.11 -7.22 9.24
C ASP A 40 8.67 -6.98 7.83
N ILE A 41 9.68 -6.11 7.72
CA ILE A 41 10.28 -5.72 6.44
C ILE A 41 11.79 -5.96 6.47
N ASN A 42 12.31 -6.51 5.37
CA ASN A 42 13.73 -6.73 5.14
C ASN A 42 14.16 -6.11 3.81
N PHE A 43 15.32 -5.47 3.79
CA PHE A 43 15.93 -4.95 2.57
C PHE A 43 17.00 -5.92 2.09
N LEU A 44 16.93 -6.31 0.83
CA LEU A 44 17.87 -7.26 0.23
C LEU A 44 18.41 -6.74 -1.11
N THR A 45 19.65 -7.12 -1.42
CA THR A 45 20.20 -7.07 -2.77
C THR A 45 20.41 -8.49 -3.25
N VAL A 46 19.88 -8.82 -4.42
CA VAL A 46 20.10 -10.11 -5.07
C VAL A 46 20.83 -9.89 -6.37
N LYS A 47 22.07 -10.37 -6.47
CA LYS A 47 22.77 -10.49 -7.74
C LYS A 47 22.42 -11.86 -8.30
N CYS A 48 21.92 -11.94 -9.52
CA CYS A 48 21.46 -13.20 -10.11
C CYS A 48 21.60 -13.23 -11.63
N ALA A 49 21.74 -14.42 -12.21
CA ALA A 49 21.65 -14.59 -13.66
C ALA A 49 20.19 -14.80 -14.10
N HIS A 50 19.76 -14.17 -15.19
CA HIS A 50 18.44 -14.41 -15.78
C HIS A 50 18.47 -14.17 -17.28
N SER A 51 17.98 -15.13 -18.07
CA SER A 51 17.98 -15.03 -19.55
C SER A 51 19.36 -14.72 -20.14
N ASN A 52 20.41 -15.32 -19.58
CA ASN A 52 21.83 -15.10 -19.94
C ASN A 52 22.40 -13.71 -19.63
N GLU A 53 21.72 -12.91 -18.80
CA GLU A 53 22.20 -11.61 -18.33
C GLU A 53 22.39 -11.60 -16.81
N GLU A 54 23.42 -10.92 -16.33
CA GLU A 54 23.53 -10.58 -14.91
C GLU A 54 22.54 -9.48 -14.54
N LYS A 55 21.80 -9.70 -13.45
CA LYS A 55 20.82 -8.76 -12.90
C LYS A 55 21.12 -8.47 -11.44
N ILE A 56 20.81 -7.25 -11.03
CA ILE A 56 20.84 -6.83 -9.64
C ILE A 56 19.43 -6.40 -9.26
N LEU A 57 18.81 -7.14 -8.34
CA LEU A 57 17.48 -6.87 -7.82
C LEU A 57 17.61 -6.23 -6.44
N HIS A 58 17.06 -5.03 -6.28
CA HIS A 58 16.91 -4.40 -4.98
C HIS A 58 15.50 -4.68 -4.47
N ILE A 59 15.39 -5.45 -3.39
CA ILE A 59 14.13 -6.05 -2.94
C ILE A 59 13.76 -5.53 -1.55
N ILE A 60 12.50 -5.15 -1.40
CA ILE A 60 11.81 -5.08 -0.12
C ILE A 60 11.02 -6.39 0.03
N LEU A 61 11.33 -7.14 1.09
CA LEU A 61 10.59 -8.33 1.47
C LEU A 61 9.75 -8.02 2.70
N LYS A 62 8.43 -8.00 2.52
CA LYS A 62 7.43 -7.88 3.59
C LYS A 62 6.95 -9.27 3.99
N HIS A 63 6.76 -9.53 5.28
CA HIS A 63 6.10 -10.75 5.74
C HIS A 63 5.29 -10.53 7.02
N ASP A 64 4.29 -11.38 7.23
CA ASP A 64 3.48 -11.43 8.44
C ASP A 64 3.89 -12.57 9.38
N TYR A 65 5.04 -13.23 9.16
CA TYR A 65 5.49 -14.37 9.98
C TYR A 65 5.45 -14.03 11.49
N PHE A 66 4.64 -14.78 12.26
CA PHE A 66 4.21 -14.57 13.67
C PHE A 66 3.00 -13.66 13.92
N GLN A 67 2.51 -12.96 12.91
CA GLN A 67 1.36 -12.06 12.98
C GLN A 67 0.14 -12.76 12.38
N GLN A 68 -0.59 -13.50 13.23
CA GLN A 68 -1.79 -14.22 12.80
C GLN A 68 -3.08 -13.39 12.88
N ARG A 69 -2.97 -12.06 13.04
CA ARG A 69 -4.13 -11.18 13.08
C ARG A 69 -4.83 -11.18 11.73
N GLU A 70 -6.14 -11.34 11.74
CA GLU A 70 -6.97 -11.39 10.54
C GLU A 70 -6.84 -10.12 9.69
N THR A 71 -6.73 -8.94 10.33
CA THR A 71 -6.51 -7.65 9.65
C THR A 71 -5.22 -7.64 8.85
N ILE A 72 -4.12 -8.12 9.42
CA ILE A 72 -2.81 -8.17 8.74
C ILE A 72 -2.87 -9.16 7.59
N LYS A 73 -3.49 -10.32 7.79
CA LYS A 73 -3.65 -11.30 6.72
C LYS A 73 -4.42 -10.72 5.54
N ASN A 74 -5.53 -10.03 5.81
CA ASN A 74 -6.34 -9.42 4.76
C ASN A 74 -5.62 -8.24 4.08
N ALA A 75 -4.83 -7.45 4.80
CA ALA A 75 -3.98 -6.41 4.20
C ALA A 75 -2.96 -7.01 3.20
N PHE A 76 -2.30 -8.13 3.54
CA PHE A 76 -1.41 -8.81 2.59
C PHE A 76 -2.15 -9.37 1.37
N ILE A 77 -3.39 -9.84 1.53
CA ILE A 77 -4.24 -10.28 0.40
C ILE A 77 -4.53 -9.10 -0.52
N ILE A 78 -4.96 -7.96 0.03
CA ILE A 78 -5.23 -6.73 -0.75
C ILE A 78 -3.98 -6.27 -1.49
N GLU A 79 -2.85 -6.12 -0.79
CA GLU A 79 -1.59 -5.68 -1.37
C GLU A 79 -1.16 -6.63 -2.51
N THR A 80 -1.26 -7.95 -2.29
CA THR A 80 -0.97 -8.95 -3.34
C THR A 80 -1.91 -8.81 -4.53
N LEU A 81 -3.23 -8.65 -4.31
CA LEU A 81 -4.20 -8.45 -5.39
C LEU A 81 -3.91 -7.19 -6.20
N MET A 82 -3.55 -6.10 -5.54
CA MET A 82 -3.18 -4.85 -6.19
C MET A 82 -1.97 -5.02 -7.10
N TYR A 83 -0.87 -5.57 -6.57
CA TYR A 83 0.36 -5.72 -7.33
C TYR A 83 0.33 -6.80 -8.40
N HIS A 84 -0.25 -7.96 -8.09
CA HIS A 84 -0.23 -9.12 -8.97
C HIS A 84 -1.34 -9.07 -10.02
N THR A 85 -2.49 -8.45 -9.71
CA THR A 85 -3.69 -8.52 -10.57
C THR A 85 -4.11 -7.14 -11.08
N VAL A 86 -4.43 -6.19 -10.19
CA VAL A 86 -5.06 -4.93 -10.61
C VAL A 86 -4.11 -4.06 -11.42
N LEU A 87 -2.92 -3.76 -10.88
CA LEU A 87 -1.96 -2.89 -11.55
C LEU A 87 -1.51 -3.43 -12.93
N PRO A 88 -1.22 -4.73 -13.10
CA PRO A 88 -0.94 -5.30 -14.43
C PRO A 88 -2.13 -5.23 -15.40
N THR A 89 -3.37 -5.42 -14.90
CA THR A 89 -4.59 -5.32 -15.71
C THR A 89 -4.77 -3.90 -16.23
N PHE A 90 -4.67 -2.94 -15.32
CA PHE A 90 -4.72 -1.51 -15.58
C PHE A 90 -3.63 -1.07 -16.56
N ARG A 91 -2.39 -1.51 -16.34
CA ARG A 91 -1.27 -1.23 -17.24
C ARG A 91 -1.51 -1.76 -18.64
N SER A 92 -2.03 -2.98 -18.76
CA SER A 92 -2.36 -3.58 -20.06
C SER A 92 -3.47 -2.82 -20.77
N PHE A 93 -4.46 -2.33 -20.01
CA PHE A 93 -5.54 -1.50 -20.55
C PHE A 93 -5.03 -0.14 -21.05
N GLU A 94 -4.18 0.56 -20.30
CA GLU A 94 -3.53 1.82 -20.74
C GLU A 94 -2.76 1.64 -22.05
N LEU A 95 -1.96 0.57 -22.15
CA LEU A 95 -1.16 0.27 -23.34
C LEU A 95 -2.03 0.04 -24.57
N ARG A 96 -3.16 -0.66 -24.44
CA ARG A 96 -4.11 -0.87 -25.55
C ARG A 96 -4.79 0.43 -26.00
N LYS A 97 -4.92 1.41 -25.10
CA LYS A 97 -5.55 2.70 -25.37
C LYS A 97 -4.56 3.78 -25.84
N ASN A 98 -3.26 3.46 -25.92
CA ASN A 98 -2.20 4.40 -26.28
C ASN A 98 -2.23 5.66 -25.41
N VAL A 99 -2.42 5.50 -24.09
CA VAL A 99 -2.35 6.61 -23.13
C VAL A 99 -0.91 7.09 -23.01
N ASP A 100 -0.68 8.38 -23.22
CA ASP A 100 0.67 8.99 -23.10
C ASP A 100 1.11 9.12 -21.63
N ASP A 101 0.25 9.71 -20.78
CA ASP A 101 0.55 9.98 -19.37
C ASP A 101 0.01 8.88 -18.45
N VAL A 102 0.74 7.77 -18.44
CA VAL A 102 0.38 6.54 -17.72
C VAL A 102 0.58 6.61 -16.21
N PHE A 103 -0.07 5.71 -15.48
CA PHE A 103 0.20 5.47 -14.07
C PHE A 103 1.46 4.59 -13.90
N ASP A 104 2.55 5.16 -13.36
CA ASP A 104 3.81 4.45 -13.01
C ASP A 104 4.28 4.81 -11.58
N SER A 105 3.32 4.93 -10.68
CA SER A 105 3.55 5.34 -9.28
C SER A 105 3.51 4.19 -8.28
N ALA A 106 3.63 2.95 -8.78
CA ALA A 106 3.83 1.76 -7.95
C ALA A 106 5.26 1.20 -8.12
N PRO A 107 5.87 0.61 -7.08
CA PRO A 107 7.10 -0.16 -7.23
C PRO A 107 6.82 -1.44 -8.04
N LYS A 108 7.86 -1.97 -8.69
CA LYS A 108 7.73 -3.23 -9.42
C LYS A 108 7.44 -4.37 -8.46
N TYR A 109 6.44 -5.17 -8.77
CA TYR A 109 6.17 -6.44 -8.11
C TYR A 109 7.13 -7.52 -8.62
N PHE A 110 7.71 -8.29 -7.69
CA PHE A 110 8.54 -9.45 -8.04
C PHE A 110 7.84 -10.76 -7.75
N TYR A 111 7.27 -10.92 -6.55
CA TYR A 111 6.71 -12.20 -6.13
C TYR A 111 5.85 -12.09 -4.88
N SER A 112 4.98 -13.07 -4.68
CA SER A 112 4.24 -13.28 -3.44
C SER A 112 4.22 -14.76 -3.11
N LEU A 113 4.28 -15.08 -1.83
CA LEU A 113 4.16 -16.43 -1.32
C LEU A 113 3.06 -16.44 -0.27
N GLN A 114 2.19 -17.44 -0.36
CA GLN A 114 1.22 -17.75 0.68
C GLN A 114 1.47 -19.20 1.12
N ASP A 115 1.86 -19.35 2.38
CA ASP A 115 1.95 -20.62 3.08
C ASP A 115 0.90 -20.63 4.22
N GLN A 116 0.62 -21.79 4.81
CA GLN A 116 -0.47 -21.99 5.80
C GLN A 116 -0.45 -20.96 6.94
N ASN A 117 0.73 -20.45 7.31
CA ASN A 117 0.91 -19.51 8.41
C ASN A 117 1.71 -18.25 8.04
N THR A 118 1.93 -17.99 6.75
CA THR A 118 2.76 -16.84 6.36
C THR A 118 2.42 -16.33 4.97
N GLN A 119 2.29 -15.01 4.88
CA GLN A 119 2.28 -14.25 3.64
C GLN A 119 3.59 -13.49 3.50
N VAL A 120 4.13 -13.52 2.28
CA VAL A 120 5.37 -12.84 1.91
C VAL A 120 5.14 -12.10 0.61
N ILE A 121 5.58 -10.85 0.54
CA ILE A 121 5.53 -10.03 -0.67
C ILE A 121 6.94 -9.49 -0.95
N LEU A 122 7.40 -9.66 -2.18
CA LEU A 122 8.66 -9.13 -2.69
C LEU A 122 8.36 -8.06 -3.73
N ILE A 123 8.75 -6.82 -3.42
CA ILE A 123 8.60 -5.66 -4.29
C ILE A 123 9.93 -4.92 -4.45
N GLU A 124 10.02 -4.07 -5.46
CA GLU A 124 11.20 -3.26 -5.73
C GLU A 124 11.47 -2.25 -4.62
N ASN A 125 12.72 -2.25 -4.14
CA ASN A 125 13.23 -1.18 -3.30
C ASN A 125 13.66 0.00 -4.18
N VAL A 126 12.82 1.03 -4.26
CA VAL A 126 13.04 2.21 -5.13
C VAL A 126 14.08 3.21 -4.60
N THR A 127 14.66 2.97 -3.42
CA THR A 127 15.66 3.89 -2.83
C THR A 127 16.93 4.00 -3.68
N ASN A 128 17.32 2.92 -4.36
CA ASN A 128 18.45 2.90 -5.29
C ASN A 128 18.21 3.79 -6.54
N LYS A 129 16.95 4.08 -6.88
CA LYS A 129 16.56 5.00 -7.97
C LYS A 129 16.51 6.47 -7.54
N GLY A 130 16.95 6.76 -6.32
CA GLY A 130 17.00 8.10 -5.73
C GLY A 130 15.69 8.54 -5.06
N TYR A 131 14.72 7.63 -4.90
CA TYR A 131 13.51 7.93 -4.12
C TYR A 131 13.82 7.90 -2.63
N LYS A 132 13.19 8.80 -1.88
CA LYS A 132 13.35 8.94 -0.44
C LYS A 132 11.99 9.13 0.22
N MET A 133 11.83 8.56 1.39
CA MET A 133 10.66 8.83 2.22
C MET A 133 10.71 10.28 2.71
N HIS A 134 9.56 10.96 2.71
CA HIS A 134 9.46 12.23 3.42
C HIS A 134 9.54 12.00 4.93
N ASP A 135 10.03 12.99 5.68
CA ASP A 135 10.03 12.88 7.14
C ASP A 135 8.59 12.83 7.66
N ARG A 136 8.19 11.68 8.20
CA ARG A 136 6.82 11.46 8.73
C ARG A 136 6.43 12.43 9.85
N ARG A 137 7.40 13.07 10.51
CA ARG A 137 7.15 14.09 11.56
C ARG A 137 6.89 15.48 10.98
N ARG A 138 7.07 15.65 9.67
CA ARG A 138 6.84 16.91 8.95
C ARG A 138 5.61 16.77 8.06
N ALA A 139 4.83 17.85 8.00
CA ALA A 139 3.74 17.95 7.05
C ALA A 139 4.27 17.88 5.61
N LEU A 140 3.43 17.36 4.71
CA LEU A 140 3.64 17.50 3.28
C LEU A 140 3.41 18.95 2.88
N ASP A 141 4.28 19.49 2.03
CA ASP A 141 4.03 20.78 1.40
C ASP A 141 3.08 20.63 0.19
N MET A 142 2.69 21.77 -0.37
CA MET A 142 1.78 21.82 -1.50
C MET A 142 2.29 21.05 -2.73
N ASP A 143 3.59 20.99 -2.97
CA ASP A 143 4.16 20.30 -4.12
C ASP A 143 4.09 18.77 -3.94
N HIS A 144 4.31 18.27 -2.72
CA HIS A 144 4.07 16.87 -2.39
C HIS A 144 2.60 16.50 -2.60
N CYS A 145 1.69 17.32 -2.06
CA CYS A 145 0.24 17.08 -2.16
C CYS A 145 -0.25 17.07 -3.61
N LYS A 146 0.17 18.05 -4.42
CA LYS A 146 -0.18 18.11 -5.85
C LYS A 146 0.28 16.87 -6.60
N LEU A 147 1.48 16.39 -6.31
CA LEU A 147 2.01 15.19 -6.95
C LEU A 147 1.21 13.94 -6.57
N ILE A 148 0.95 13.74 -5.27
CA ILE A 148 0.12 12.63 -4.79
C ILE A 148 -1.26 12.65 -5.45
N LEU A 149 -1.94 13.81 -5.42
CA LEU A 149 -3.27 13.97 -6.01
C LEU A 149 -3.27 13.73 -7.51
N ARG A 150 -2.22 14.13 -8.23
CA ARG A 150 -2.08 13.82 -9.66
C ARG A 150 -2.00 12.31 -9.91
N GLU A 151 -1.16 11.61 -9.16
CA GLU A 151 -0.99 10.15 -9.33
C GLU A 151 -2.25 9.37 -8.91
N TYR A 152 -2.98 9.83 -7.88
CA TYR A 152 -4.31 9.28 -7.56
C TYR A 152 -5.36 9.62 -8.60
N GLY A 153 -5.34 10.81 -9.18
CA GLY A 153 -6.19 11.17 -10.30
C GLY A 153 -6.04 10.19 -11.46
N LYS A 154 -4.81 9.81 -11.80
CA LYS A 154 -4.53 8.79 -12.82
C LYS A 154 -5.09 7.42 -12.41
N LEU A 155 -4.80 6.95 -11.20
CA LEU A 155 -5.29 5.65 -10.71
C LEU A 155 -6.82 5.58 -10.74
N HIS A 156 -7.50 6.62 -10.23
CA HIS A 156 -8.96 6.68 -10.18
C HIS A 156 -9.56 6.79 -11.58
N ALA A 157 -9.00 7.63 -12.47
CA ALA A 157 -9.46 7.74 -13.85
C ALA A 157 -9.32 6.40 -14.60
N LEU A 158 -8.22 5.68 -14.37
CA LEU A 158 -7.98 4.37 -14.95
C LEU A 158 -9.00 3.34 -14.46
N SER A 159 -9.30 3.38 -13.16
CA SER A 159 -10.32 2.53 -12.52
C SER A 159 -11.72 2.79 -13.10
N LEU A 160 -12.13 4.06 -13.21
CA LEU A 160 -13.41 4.45 -13.82
C LEU A 160 -13.50 4.03 -15.28
N ALA A 161 -12.46 4.30 -16.07
CA ALA A 161 -12.42 3.97 -17.49
C ALA A 161 -12.45 2.46 -17.72
N PHE A 162 -11.74 1.68 -16.89
CA PHE A 162 -11.77 0.22 -16.97
C PHE A 162 -13.16 -0.33 -16.60
N ARG A 163 -13.79 0.20 -15.54
CA ARG A 163 -15.15 -0.19 -15.17
C ARG A 163 -16.17 0.11 -16.26
N ASP A 164 -16.11 1.29 -16.87
CA ASP A 164 -17.02 1.71 -17.95
C ASP A 164 -16.94 0.75 -19.16
N GLN A 165 -15.72 0.35 -19.53
CA GLN A 165 -15.48 -0.41 -20.76
C GLN A 165 -15.41 -1.94 -20.54
N HIS A 166 -15.12 -2.36 -19.33
CA HIS A 166 -14.97 -3.76 -18.91
C HIS A 166 -15.72 -4.04 -17.59
N PRO A 167 -17.05 -3.79 -17.52
CA PRO A 167 -17.79 -3.79 -16.25
C PRO A 167 -17.83 -5.15 -15.54
N GLU A 168 -17.91 -6.27 -16.27
CA GLU A 168 -17.87 -7.61 -15.66
C GLU A 168 -16.50 -7.92 -15.05
N GLU A 169 -15.42 -7.67 -15.80
CA GLU A 169 -14.05 -7.88 -15.32
C GLU A 169 -13.77 -7.00 -14.09
N PHE A 170 -14.22 -5.74 -14.11
CA PHE A 170 -14.10 -4.85 -12.96
C PHE A 170 -14.87 -5.37 -11.74
N ARG A 171 -16.11 -5.83 -11.91
CA ARG A 171 -16.87 -6.44 -10.80
C ARG A 171 -16.16 -7.66 -10.23
N ASP A 172 -15.59 -8.50 -11.07
CA ASP A 172 -14.84 -9.68 -10.64
C ASP A 172 -13.54 -9.30 -9.92
N LEU A 173 -12.86 -8.23 -10.32
CA LEU A 173 -11.74 -7.67 -9.54
C LEU A 173 -12.21 -7.21 -8.16
N CYS A 174 -13.27 -6.40 -8.07
CA CYS A 174 -13.78 -5.88 -6.81
C CYS A 174 -14.24 -6.98 -5.84
N ARG A 175 -14.90 -8.03 -6.34
CA ARG A 175 -15.36 -9.18 -5.52
C ARG A 175 -14.22 -9.94 -4.84
N ARG A 176 -12.98 -9.81 -5.32
CA ARG A 176 -11.81 -10.48 -4.74
C ARG A 176 -11.24 -9.73 -3.54
N PHE A 177 -11.55 -8.44 -3.37
CA PHE A 177 -11.06 -7.65 -2.25
C PHE A 177 -11.81 -8.02 -0.97
N PRO A 178 -11.12 -8.38 0.13
CA PRO A 178 -11.76 -8.42 1.42
C PRO A 178 -12.20 -7.01 1.83
N ASN A 179 -13.34 -6.89 2.51
CA ASN A 179 -13.79 -5.62 3.07
C ASN A 179 -12.97 -5.31 4.35
N ILE A 180 -11.77 -4.77 4.16
CA ILE A 180 -10.84 -4.50 5.26
C ILE A 180 -11.42 -3.51 6.27
N HIS A 181 -12.21 -2.53 5.84
CA HIS A 181 -12.88 -1.58 6.73
C HIS A 181 -13.90 -2.26 7.63
N ALA A 182 -14.74 -3.16 7.10
CA ALA A 182 -15.65 -3.95 7.92
C ALA A 182 -14.88 -4.88 8.89
N ILE A 183 -13.79 -5.49 8.44
CA ILE A 183 -12.93 -6.33 9.29
C ILE A 183 -12.33 -5.50 10.44
N PHE A 184 -11.83 -4.30 10.18
CA PHE A 184 -11.33 -3.39 11.22
C PHE A 184 -12.45 -2.92 12.15
N ALA A 185 -13.59 -2.52 11.61
CA ALA A 185 -14.72 -2.02 12.39
C ALA A 185 -15.35 -3.10 13.27
N ALA A 186 -15.22 -4.39 12.92
CA ALA A 186 -15.67 -5.49 13.75
C ALA A 186 -14.78 -5.77 14.97
N GLN A 187 -13.58 -5.16 15.05
CA GLN A 187 -12.65 -5.37 16.16
C GLN A 187 -12.92 -4.39 17.30
N LYS A 188 -13.23 -4.94 18.49
CA LYS A 188 -13.57 -4.13 19.66
C LYS A 188 -12.46 -3.16 20.08
N ASP A 189 -11.21 -3.60 20.05
CA ASP A 189 -10.06 -2.75 20.36
C ASP A 189 -9.90 -1.60 19.36
N MET A 190 -10.29 -1.82 18.09
CA MET A 190 -10.31 -0.76 17.09
C MET A 190 -11.47 0.22 17.28
N GLN A 191 -12.66 -0.26 17.65
CA GLN A 191 -13.79 0.61 18.02
C GLN A 191 -13.41 1.51 19.19
N GLU A 192 -12.93 0.92 20.30
CA GLU A 192 -12.48 1.65 21.50
C GLU A 192 -11.34 2.63 21.16
N TYR A 193 -10.41 2.24 20.28
CA TYR A 193 -9.34 3.12 19.83
C TYR A 193 -9.89 4.34 19.07
N VAL A 194 -10.74 4.14 18.06
CA VAL A 194 -11.31 5.22 17.25
C VAL A 194 -12.15 6.17 18.11
N GLU A 195 -13.01 5.62 18.97
CA GLU A 195 -13.81 6.40 19.92
C GLU A 195 -12.90 7.29 20.80
N SER A 196 -11.82 6.73 21.37
CA SER A 196 -10.87 7.51 22.16
C SER A 196 -10.20 8.65 21.39
N ARG A 197 -9.92 8.45 20.08
CA ARG A 197 -9.32 9.49 19.22
C ARG A 197 -10.34 10.59 18.93
N ILE A 198 -11.60 10.24 18.72
CA ILE A 198 -12.68 11.21 18.49
C ILE A 198 -12.93 12.02 19.76
N GLU A 199 -12.97 11.38 20.93
CA GLU A 199 -13.09 12.09 22.22
C GLU A 199 -11.94 13.08 22.46
N GLU A 200 -10.70 12.68 22.13
CA GLU A 200 -9.53 13.58 22.19
C GLU A 200 -9.72 14.78 21.26
N MET A 201 -10.20 14.57 20.03
CA MET A 201 -10.49 15.64 19.07
C MET A 201 -11.60 16.57 19.57
N VAL A 202 -12.68 16.03 20.14
CA VAL A 202 -13.77 16.82 20.75
C VAL A 202 -13.20 17.74 21.84
N ASN A 203 -12.31 17.23 22.69
CA ASN A 203 -11.68 18.02 23.74
C ASN A 203 -10.79 19.13 23.17
N VAL A 204 -10.02 18.85 22.13
CA VAL A 204 -9.20 19.86 21.43
C VAL A 204 -10.08 20.97 20.83
N LEU A 205 -11.21 20.62 20.19
CA LEU A 205 -12.15 21.59 19.63
C LEU A 205 -12.75 22.48 20.72
N LYS A 206 -13.17 21.90 21.85
CA LYS A 206 -13.66 22.66 23.02
C LYS A 206 -12.63 23.65 23.55
N ILE A 207 -11.38 23.22 23.71
CA ILE A 207 -10.27 24.07 24.18
C ILE A 207 -10.02 25.23 23.22
N ASN A 208 -10.14 24.98 21.91
CA ASN A 208 -9.96 26.00 20.87
C ASN A 208 -11.21 26.88 20.63
N GLY A 209 -12.30 26.66 21.36
CA GLY A 209 -13.52 27.45 21.28
C GLY A 209 -14.50 27.07 20.16
N ASP A 210 -14.26 25.98 19.43
CA ASP A 210 -15.16 25.48 18.39
C ASP A 210 -16.23 24.55 19.00
N VAL A 211 -17.10 25.16 19.80
CA VAL A 211 -18.11 24.43 20.57
C VAL A 211 -19.10 23.72 19.66
N GLU A 212 -19.52 24.36 18.56
CA GLU A 212 -20.48 23.78 17.61
C GLU A 212 -19.93 22.49 16.99
N LEU A 213 -18.71 22.52 16.45
CA LEU A 213 -18.11 21.34 15.85
C LEU A 213 -17.85 20.26 16.91
N SER A 214 -17.48 20.64 18.13
CA SER A 214 -17.28 19.69 19.22
C SER A 214 -18.56 18.93 19.61
N VAL A 215 -19.71 19.61 19.61
CA VAL A 215 -21.01 18.99 19.90
C VAL A 215 -21.42 18.07 18.76
N ARG A 216 -21.26 18.51 17.52
CA ARG A 216 -21.56 17.69 16.33
C ARG A 216 -20.71 16.41 16.32
N LEU A 217 -19.41 16.53 16.53
CA LEU A 217 -18.50 15.38 16.55
C LEU A 217 -18.78 14.44 17.73
N GLN A 218 -19.17 14.98 18.90
CA GLN A 218 -19.57 14.17 20.05
C GLN A 218 -20.85 13.37 19.78
N ALA A 219 -21.80 13.93 19.03
CA ALA A 219 -23.05 13.26 18.67
C ALA A 219 -22.80 12.01 17.80
N GLU A 220 -21.76 12.03 16.94
CA GLU A 220 -21.34 10.86 16.15
C GLU A 220 -20.88 9.67 17.01
N LEU A 221 -20.59 9.88 18.30
CA LEU A 221 -20.22 8.82 19.24
C LEU A 221 -21.40 8.25 20.03
N GLU A 222 -22.59 8.89 19.99
CA GLU A 222 -23.73 8.49 20.84
C GLU A 222 -24.18 7.05 20.57
N ASP A 223 -24.07 6.60 19.32
CA ASP A 223 -24.39 5.24 18.89
C ASP A 223 -23.17 4.29 18.83
N GLY A 224 -22.00 4.78 19.26
CA GLY A 224 -20.70 4.10 19.14
C GLY A 224 -20.16 4.09 17.71
N PHE A 225 -18.86 3.86 17.56
CA PHE A 225 -18.25 3.76 16.23
C PHE A 225 -18.72 2.49 15.51
N LYS A 226 -19.57 2.67 14.49
CA LYS A 226 -20.05 1.62 13.60
C LYS A 226 -19.77 2.04 12.16
N ILE A 227 -19.22 1.13 11.36
CA ILE A 227 -19.25 1.28 9.92
C ILE A 227 -20.29 0.31 9.41
N GLU A 228 -21.38 0.81 8.84
CA GLU A 228 -22.40 -0.05 8.25
C GLU A 228 -21.84 -0.68 6.97
N ASP A 229 -21.99 -2.01 6.85
CA ASP A 229 -21.46 -2.78 5.71
C ASP A 229 -22.12 -2.32 4.39
N ASP A 230 -23.34 -1.79 4.46
CA ASP A 230 -24.10 -1.23 3.33
C ASP A 230 -23.53 0.10 2.83
N GLU A 231 -22.93 0.94 3.69
CA GLU A 231 -22.26 2.18 3.27
C GLU A 231 -20.95 1.89 2.52
N ILE A 232 -20.24 0.83 2.93
CA ILE A 232 -19.00 0.39 2.27
C ILE A 232 -19.31 -0.35 0.95
N ARG A 233 -20.44 -1.08 0.89
CA ARG A 233 -20.85 -1.87 -0.28
C ARG A 233 -21.85 -1.21 -1.20
N ALA A 234 -22.35 -0.01 -0.88
CA ALA A 234 -23.16 0.75 -1.81
C ALA A 234 -22.42 0.77 -3.15
N VAL A 235 -23.05 0.30 -4.23
CA VAL A 235 -22.42 0.26 -5.56
C VAL A 235 -23.00 1.44 -6.32
N ASP A 236 -22.50 2.64 -6.03
CA ASP A 236 -22.79 3.84 -6.83
C ASP A 236 -22.07 3.76 -8.18
N GLU A 237 -22.56 4.52 -9.14
CA GLU A 237 -21.98 4.71 -10.46
C GLU A 237 -20.62 5.40 -10.43
N GLN A 238 -20.03 5.72 -9.26
CA GLN A 238 -18.75 6.43 -9.14
C GLN A 238 -17.65 5.68 -8.36
N TYR A 239 -17.88 4.42 -7.99
CA TYR A 239 -16.87 3.63 -7.27
C TYR A 239 -15.62 3.33 -8.10
N VAL A 240 -14.47 3.46 -7.44
CA VAL A 240 -13.13 3.20 -7.97
C VAL A 240 -12.33 2.32 -7.01
N ILE A 241 -11.44 1.51 -7.56
CA ILE A 241 -10.33 0.93 -6.80
C ILE A 241 -9.37 2.05 -6.40
N CYS A 242 -9.19 2.25 -5.10
CA CYS A 242 -8.36 3.30 -4.51
C CYS A 242 -7.09 2.72 -3.86
N HIS A 243 -6.26 3.61 -3.29
CA HIS A 243 -5.04 3.22 -2.59
C HIS A 243 -5.26 2.70 -1.16
N GLY A 244 -6.36 3.05 -0.48
CA GLY A 244 -6.70 2.52 0.84
C GLY A 244 -5.95 3.14 2.04
N ASP A 245 -4.64 3.38 1.95
CA ASP A 245 -3.83 3.90 3.08
C ASP A 245 -2.92 5.09 2.70
N ASN A 246 -3.44 6.31 2.80
CA ASN A 246 -2.81 7.54 2.29
C ASN A 246 -1.88 8.23 3.32
N TRP A 247 -1.11 7.45 4.09
CA TRP A 247 -0.21 7.97 5.12
C TRP A 247 1.19 8.32 4.57
N ASN A 248 1.86 9.31 5.17
CA ASN A 248 3.17 9.81 4.74
C ASN A 248 4.26 8.75 4.58
N ASN A 249 4.21 7.64 5.34
CA ASN A 249 5.20 6.56 5.30
C ASN A 249 4.97 5.58 4.13
N ASN A 250 3.87 5.76 3.40
CA ASN A 250 3.58 5.02 2.18
C ASN A 250 4.09 5.77 0.94
N TYR A 251 4.42 7.06 1.03
CA TYR A 251 4.97 7.79 -0.11
C TYR A 251 6.50 7.82 -0.14
N MET A 252 7.04 7.54 -1.32
CA MET A 252 8.44 7.72 -1.66
C MET A 252 8.56 8.76 -2.76
N PHE A 253 9.36 9.80 -2.53
CA PHE A 253 9.49 10.94 -3.43
C PHE A 253 10.89 11.00 -4.05
N LYS A 254 10.96 11.38 -5.33
CA LYS A 254 12.22 11.69 -6.00
C LYS A 254 12.37 13.20 -6.15
N TYR A 255 13.50 13.73 -5.69
CA TYR A 255 13.78 15.17 -5.70
C TYR A 255 14.79 15.51 -6.80
N SER A 256 14.58 16.62 -7.50
CA SER A 256 15.51 17.11 -8.52
C SER A 256 16.81 17.62 -7.87
N ALA A 257 17.93 17.54 -8.60
CA ALA A 257 19.24 17.97 -8.10
C ALA A 257 19.35 19.49 -7.83
N ASN A 258 18.43 20.30 -8.39
CA ASN A 258 18.63 21.76 -8.47
C ASN A 258 17.71 22.61 -7.59
N LEU A 259 16.76 22.07 -6.85
CA LEU A 259 15.91 22.73 -5.84
C LEU A 259 14.85 21.69 -5.44
N PHE A 260 14.18 21.90 -4.31
CA PHE A 260 13.14 21.08 -3.65
C PHE A 260 11.93 20.61 -4.50
N ARG A 261 12.03 20.59 -5.83
CA ARG A 261 11.05 20.06 -6.77
C ARG A 261 11.02 18.54 -6.74
N ILE A 262 9.82 18.02 -6.54
CA ILE A 262 9.54 16.60 -6.55
C ILE A 262 9.15 16.20 -7.97
N THR A 263 9.75 15.14 -8.49
CA THR A 263 9.57 14.73 -9.89
C THR A 263 8.72 13.48 -10.05
N ALA A 264 8.61 12.66 -9.01
CA ALA A 264 7.82 11.43 -9.02
C ALA A 264 7.51 10.97 -7.59
N ALA A 265 6.35 10.35 -7.40
CA ALA A 265 5.97 9.65 -6.18
C ALA A 265 5.81 8.17 -6.50
N LYS A 266 6.27 7.30 -5.60
CA LYS A 266 5.90 5.88 -5.61
C LYS A 266 5.28 5.54 -4.28
N SER A 267 4.17 4.83 -4.29
CA SER A 267 3.54 4.35 -3.08
C SER A 267 3.39 2.85 -3.15
N PRO A 268 3.84 2.09 -2.13
CA PRO A 268 3.34 0.75 -2.00
C PRO A 268 1.84 0.81 -1.77
N ILE A 269 1.08 0.29 -2.73
CA ILE A 269 -0.38 0.29 -2.62
C ILE A 269 -0.78 -0.80 -1.64
N GLN A 270 -1.50 -0.43 -0.58
CA GLN A 270 -1.84 -1.30 0.55
C GLN A 270 -3.33 -1.60 0.59
#